data_AF-A0A7W5KEK4-F1
#
_entry.id   AF-A0A7W5KEK4-F1
#
_cell.length_a   1.000
_cell.length_b   1.000
_cell.length_c   1.000
_cell.angle_alpha   90.00
_cell.angle_beta   90.00
_cell.angle_gamma   90.00
#
_symmetry.space_group_name_H-M   'P 1'
#
loop_
_entity.id
_entity.type
_entity.pdbx_description
1 polymer ?
#
loop_
_entity_poly.entity_id
_entity_poly.type
_entity_poly.pdbx_seq_one_letter_code
_entity_poly.pdbx_strand_id
1 'polypeptide(L)'
;MAKLMTHHGFSERRACRLVGVSRSAWQYEPLHGKDDADRERMREIANERRRFGYRRLAILLRREGKCMNLKKVYRLYIAPESRSRTPLWNRSVVACATSA
;
A
#
# COMPACT_ATOMS: atom_id res chain seq x y z
N MET A 1 13.08 -2.20 20.52
CA MET A 1 12.90 -3.13 21.66
C MET A 1 13.78 -4.37 21.56
N ALA A 2 13.95 -5.00 20.39
CA ALA A 2 14.74 -6.23 20.24
C ALA A 2 16.13 -6.20 20.91
N LYS A 3 16.89 -5.09 20.75
CA LYS A 3 18.21 -4.91 21.38
C LYS A 3 18.20 -4.97 22.91
N LEU A 4 17.13 -4.49 23.56
CA LEU A 4 16.99 -4.53 25.02
C LEU A 4 16.67 -5.94 25.53
N MET A 5 15.96 -6.73 24.73
CA MET A 5 15.61 -8.11 25.08
C MET A 5 16.82 -9.05 24.90
N THR A 6 17.60 -8.85 23.83
CA THR A 6 18.76 -9.70 23.53
C THR A 6 20.00 -9.37 24.37
N HIS A 7 20.32 -8.09 24.61
CA HIS A 7 21.52 -7.72 25.36
C HIS A 7 21.33 -7.67 26.88
N HIS A 8 20.11 -7.42 27.36
CA HIS A 8 19.85 -7.22 28.79
C HIS A 8 18.87 -8.25 29.39
N GLY A 9 18.42 -9.24 28.60
CA GLY A 9 17.48 -10.28 29.05
C GLY A 9 16.13 -9.73 29.52
N PHE A 10 15.77 -8.52 29.11
CA PHE A 10 14.52 -7.90 29.56
C PHE A 10 13.31 -8.54 28.90
N SER A 11 12.25 -8.76 29.69
CA SER A 11 10.95 -9.11 29.14
C SER A 11 10.41 -7.98 28.28
N GLU A 12 9.62 -8.30 27.26
CA GLU A 12 9.01 -7.33 26.35
C GLU A 12 8.28 -6.21 27.12
N ARG A 13 7.59 -6.56 28.21
CA ARG A 13 6.91 -5.61 29.11
C ARG A 13 7.87 -4.61 29.74
N ARG A 14 9.03 -5.09 30.22
CA ARG A 14 10.03 -4.25 30.88
C ARG A 14 10.74 -3.35 29.87
N ALA A 15 11.03 -3.86 28.68
CA ALA A 15 11.57 -3.06 27.58
C ALA A 15 10.57 -1.97 27.11
N CYS A 16 9.29 -2.29 26.96
CA CYS A 16 8.26 -1.33 26.59
C CYS A 16 8.09 -0.23 27.63
N ARG A 17 8.07 -0.59 28.92
CA ARG A 17 7.96 0.37 30.03
C ARG A 17 9.17 1.32 30.11
N LEU A 18 10.38 0.80 29.84
CA LEU A 18 11.62 1.59 29.87
C LEU A 18 11.66 2.64 28.75
N VAL A 19 11.17 2.29 27.56
CA VAL A 19 11.19 3.17 26.36
C VAL A 19 9.94 4.05 26.29
N GLY A 20 8.91 3.80 27.10
CA GLY A 20 7.68 4.58 27.14
C GLY A 20 6.72 4.31 25.97
N VAL A 21 6.83 3.15 25.32
CA VAL A 21 5.96 2.75 24.20
C VAL A 21 4.95 1.71 24.69
N SER A 22 3.71 1.79 24.19
CA SER A 22 2.70 0.79 24.50
C SER A 22 3.04 -0.56 23.85
N ARG A 23 2.77 -1.66 24.56
CA ARG A 23 3.01 -3.02 24.04
C ARG A 23 2.24 -3.28 22.74
N SER A 24 1.01 -2.77 22.64
CA SER A 24 0.17 -2.92 21.44
C SER A 24 0.77 -2.24 20.23
N ALA A 25 1.38 -1.07 20.38
CA ALA A 25 2.07 -0.39 19.28
C ALA A 25 3.33 -1.15 18.83
N TRP A 26 4.04 -1.78 19.78
CA TRP A 26 5.20 -2.61 19.45
C TRP A 26 4.83 -3.92 18.75
N GLN A 27 3.74 -4.57 19.17
CA GLN A 27 3.24 -5.80 18.56
C GLN A 27 2.45 -5.58 17.27
N TYR A 28 2.13 -4.33 16.93
CA TYR A 28 1.34 -4.02 15.75
C TYR A 28 2.17 -4.26 14.50
N GLU A 29 1.86 -5.35 13.80
CA GLU A 29 2.39 -5.63 12.47
C GLU A 29 1.39 -5.14 11.42
N PRO A 30 1.70 -4.04 10.70
CA PRO A 30 0.82 -3.55 9.66
C PRO A 30 0.74 -4.57 8.52
N LEU A 31 -0.48 -5.04 8.25
CA LEU A 31 -0.79 -6.08 7.28
C LEU A 31 -0.64 -5.54 5.84
N HIS A 32 0.59 -5.40 5.34
CA HIS A 32 0.86 -4.84 4.01
C HIS A 32 0.59 -5.82 2.86
N GLY A 33 0.67 -7.14 3.09
CA GLY A 33 0.65 -8.15 2.02
C GLY A 33 -0.71 -8.50 1.42
N LYS A 34 -1.85 -8.03 1.97
CA LYS A 34 -3.16 -8.30 1.36
C LYS A 34 -3.51 -7.38 0.19
N ASP A 35 -2.78 -6.28 0.04
CA ASP A 35 -3.13 -5.25 -0.92
C ASP A 35 -2.41 -5.40 -2.27
N ASP A 36 -1.37 -6.24 -2.34
CA ASP A 36 -0.57 -6.44 -3.56
C ASP A 36 -1.38 -7.10 -4.68
N ALA A 37 -2.16 -8.13 -4.35
CA ALA A 37 -3.07 -8.79 -5.30
C ALA A 37 -4.20 -7.86 -5.78
N ASP A 38 -4.61 -6.90 -4.95
CA ASP A 38 -5.58 -5.87 -5.35
C ASP A 38 -4.93 -4.82 -6.26
N ARG A 39 -3.67 -4.44 -6.00
CA ARG A 39 -2.89 -3.53 -6.84
C ARG A 39 -2.62 -4.11 -8.22
N GLU A 40 -2.22 -5.37 -8.29
CA GLU A 40 -1.95 -6.05 -9.57
C GLU A 40 -3.19 -6.12 -10.44
N ARG A 41 -4.32 -6.55 -9.85
CA ARG A 41 -5.59 -6.60 -10.59
C ARG A 41 -6.05 -5.21 -11.07
N MET A 42 -5.90 -4.20 -10.22
CA MET A 42 -6.20 -2.83 -10.61
C MET A 42 -5.27 -2.33 -11.75
N ARG A 43 -4.01 -2.75 -11.78
CA ARG A 43 -3.05 -2.43 -12.86
C ARG A 43 -3.46 -3.09 -14.18
N GLU A 44 -3.90 -4.33 -14.16
CA GLU A 44 -4.43 -5.03 -15.34
C GLU A 44 -5.62 -4.27 -15.94
N ILE A 45 -6.59 -3.90 -15.10
CA ILE A 45 -7.78 -3.13 -15.52
C ILE A 45 -7.40 -1.74 -16.07
N ALA A 46 -6.39 -1.10 -15.47
CA ALA A 46 -5.90 0.20 -15.93
C ALA A 46 -5.16 0.10 -17.28
N ASN A 47 -4.41 -0.99 -17.51
CA ASN A 47 -3.69 -1.25 -18.75
C ASN A 47 -4.64 -1.57 -19.91
N GLU A 48 -5.76 -2.25 -19.64
CA GLU A 48 -6.74 -2.63 -20.67
C GLU A 48 -7.44 -1.40 -21.29
N ARG A 49 -7.66 -0.33 -20.50
CA ARG A 49 -8.34 0.90 -20.95
C ARG A 49 -7.66 2.16 -20.41
N ARG A 50 -6.89 2.82 -21.28
CA ARG A 50 -5.98 3.97 -21.06
C ARG A 50 -6.54 5.23 -20.35
N ARG A 51 -7.80 5.29 -19.95
CA ARG A 51 -8.44 6.53 -19.43
C ARG A 51 -9.45 6.30 -18.29
N PHE A 52 -9.21 5.32 -17.43
CA PHE A 52 -10.03 5.13 -16.24
C PHE A 52 -9.48 5.86 -15.00
N GLY A 53 -10.35 6.67 -14.39
CA GLY A 53 -10.14 7.18 -13.04
C GLY A 53 -10.61 6.18 -11.98
N TYR A 54 -10.20 6.41 -10.73
CA TYR A 54 -10.47 5.52 -9.59
C TYR A 54 -11.96 5.16 -9.39
N ARG A 55 -12.89 6.06 -9.76
CA ARG A 55 -14.34 5.80 -9.71
C ARG A 55 -14.79 4.68 -10.65
N ARG A 56 -14.25 4.62 -11.87
CA ARG A 56 -14.58 3.55 -12.84
C ARG A 56 -13.88 2.24 -12.48
N LEU A 57 -12.64 2.30 -11.97
CA LEU A 57 -11.96 1.14 -11.39
C LEU A 57 -12.78 0.51 -10.26
N ALA A 58 -13.34 1.30 -9.35
CA ALA A 58 -14.18 0.80 -8.27
C ALA A 58 -15.45 0.05 -8.76
N ILE A 59 -16.02 0.46 -9.89
CA ILE A 59 -17.20 -0.20 -10.47
C ILE A 59 -16.81 -1.53 -11.12
N LEU A 60 -15.69 -1.55 -11.85
CA LEU A 60 -15.18 -2.78 -12.49
C LEU A 60 -14.78 -3.82 -11.44
N LEU A 61 -14.10 -3.40 -10.38
CA LEU A 61 -13.76 -4.27 -9.25
C LEU A 61 -15.00 -4.85 -8.57
N ARG A 62 -16.08 -4.07 -8.42
CA ARG A 62 -17.35 -4.59 -7.89
C ARG A 62 -17.98 -5.63 -8.82
N ARG A 63 -17.87 -5.47 -10.13
CA ARG A 63 -18.37 -6.46 -11.11
C ARG A 63 -17.58 -7.76 -11.07
N GLU A 64 -16.29 -7.70 -10.77
CA GLU A 64 -15.44 -8.87 -10.54
C GLU A 64 -15.63 -9.51 -9.15
N GLY A 65 -16.59 -9.03 -8.34
CA GLY A 65 -16.85 -9.55 -6.99
C GLY A 65 -15.90 -9.02 -5.91
N LYS A 66 -14.92 -8.18 -6.26
CA LYS A 66 -14.05 -7.49 -5.30
C LYS A 66 -14.72 -6.21 -4.82
N CYS A 67 -15.56 -6.33 -3.80
CA CYS A 67 -16.18 -5.21 -3.10
C CYS A 67 -15.17 -4.42 -2.24
N MET A 68 -14.26 -3.68 -2.88
CA MET A 68 -13.35 -2.78 -2.18
C MET A 68 -14.04 -1.43 -1.86
N ASN A 69 -13.78 -0.90 -0.67
CA ASN A 69 -14.19 0.45 -0.30
C ASN A 69 -13.52 1.46 -1.24
N LEU A 70 -14.26 2.48 -1.71
CA LEU A 70 -13.71 3.57 -2.53
C LEU A 70 -12.50 4.23 -1.87
N LYS A 71 -12.49 4.35 -0.54
CA LYS A 71 -11.34 4.88 0.22
C LYS A 71 -10.09 3.99 0.06
N LYS A 72 -10.26 2.67 -0.02
CA LYS A 72 -9.17 1.72 -0.24
C LYS A 72 -8.63 1.86 -1.67
N VAL A 73 -9.53 1.85 -2.66
CA VAL A 73 -9.19 2.05 -4.09
C VAL A 73 -8.44 3.37 -4.31
N TYR A 74 -8.91 4.46 -3.69
CA TYR A 74 -8.26 5.76 -3.77
C TYR A 74 -6.87 5.76 -3.13
N ARG A 75 -6.72 5.17 -1.94
CA ARG A 75 -5.41 5.02 -1.28
C ARG A 75 -4.42 4.23 -2.13
N LEU A 76 -4.86 3.11 -2.71
CA LEU A 76 -4.03 2.26 -3.59
C LEU A 76 -3.72 2.94 -4.93
N TYR A 77 -4.59 3.82 -5.42
CA TYR A 77 -4.36 4.60 -6.64
C TYR A 77 -3.35 5.73 -6.43
N ILE A 78 -3.32 6.35 -5.23
CA ILE A 78 -2.46 7.50 -4.91
C ILE A 78 -1.14 7.12 -4.26
N ALA A 79 -1.03 5.95 -3.63
CA ALA A 79 0.23 5.46 -3.09
C ALA A 79 1.00 4.74 -4.21
N PRO A 80 1.92 5.39 -4.95
CA PRO A 80 2.89 4.65 -5.73
C PRO A 80 3.78 3.87 -4.76
N GLU A 81 3.97 2.58 -5.05
CA GLU A 81 4.91 1.69 -4.35
C GLU A 81 6.37 2.23 -4.37
N SER A 82 6.67 3.13 -5.31
CA SER A 82 8.02 3.60 -5.59
C SER A 82 8.19 5.07 -5.21
N ARG A 83 9.32 5.40 -4.58
CA ARG A 83 9.83 6.76 -4.26
C ARG A 83 9.79 7.77 -5.41
N SER A 84 9.50 7.35 -6.64
CA SER A 84 9.22 8.22 -7.76
C SER A 84 7.84 8.87 -7.57
N ARG A 85 7.81 10.19 -7.39
CA ARG A 85 6.62 11.06 -7.29
C ARG A 85 5.61 10.96 -8.46
N THR A 86 5.81 10.07 -9.42
CA THR A 86 4.99 9.90 -10.61
C THR A 86 4.05 8.69 -10.48
N PRO A 87 2.73 8.85 -10.71
CA PRO A 87 1.81 7.72 -10.77
C PRO A 87 2.12 6.88 -12.02
N LEU A 88 2.83 5.76 -11.83
CA LEU A 88 3.24 4.82 -12.88
C LEU A 88 2.08 4.10 -13.59
N TRP A 89 0.83 4.38 -13.20
CA TRP A 89 -0.38 3.80 -13.78
C TRP A 89 -0.67 4.31 -15.20
N ASN A 90 0.01 5.37 -15.65
CA ASN A 90 -0.12 5.95 -17.00
C ASN A 90 1.26 6.11 -17.67
N ARG A 91 2.08 5.05 -17.70
CA ARG A 91 3.41 5.09 -18.34
C ARG A 91 3.35 5.39 -19.86
N SER A 92 2.21 5.12 -20.52
CA SER A 92 1.97 5.49 -21.93
C SER A 92 1.68 6.99 -22.15
N VAL A 93 1.46 7.78 -21.09
CA VAL A 93 1.28 9.24 -21.20
C VAL A 93 2.60 9.98 -20.99
N VAL A 94 3.57 9.37 -20.30
CA VAL A 94 4.88 9.99 -19.99
C VAL A 94 5.94 9.63 -21.04
N ALA A 95 5.80 8.50 -21.75
CA ALA A 95 6.75 8.09 -22.78
C ALA A 95 6.78 8.98 -24.04
N CYS A 96 5.81 9.90 -24.22
CA CYS A 96 5.84 10.88 -25.32
C CYS A 96 6.48 12.23 -24.95
N ALA A 97 7.00 12.41 -23.72
CA ALA A 97 7.58 13.68 -23.28
C ALA A 97 9.12 13.65 -23.12
N THR A 98 9.80 12.61 -23.60
CA THR A 98 11.27 12.53 -23.59
C THR A 98 11.80 11.88 -24.87
N SER A 99 11.27 12.34 -26.01
CA SER A 99 11.79 12.03 -27.34
C SER A 99 11.53 13.22 -28.27
N ALA A 100 12.33 14.27 -28.06
CA ALA A 100 12.65 15.31 -29.04
C ALA A 100 14.04 15.84 -28.67
#